data_AF-A0A352Q8E2-F1
#
_entry.id   AF-A0A352Q8E2-F1
#
_cell.length_a   1.000
_cell.length_b   1.000
_cell.length_c   1.000
_cell.angle_alpha   90.00
_cell.angle_beta   90.00
_cell.angle_gamma   90.00
#
_symmetry.space_group_name_H-M   'P 1'
#
loop_
_entity.id
_entity.type
_entity.pdbx_description
1 polymer ?
#
loop_
_entity_poly.entity_id
_entity_poly.type
_entity_poly.pdbx_seq_one_letter_code
_entity_poly.pdbx_strand_id
1 'polypeptide(L)'
;PMPRGSVIVDVSIDQGGCVATSRPTTHTDPVYEKHGVIHYCVANMPGAYPRLSTLALTEATLPYVIKLAEEGVSALRDDAGFAMGVNTAEGHITCQAVADSLGRAADFRAFT
;
A
#
# COMPACT_ATOMS: atom_id res chain seq x y z
N PRO A 1 5.09 15.21 26.82
CA PRO A 1 3.66 15.39 26.49
C PRO A 1 3.48 16.43 25.37
N MET A 2 2.61 16.17 24.39
CA MET A 2 2.32 17.14 23.34
C MET A 2 1.42 18.28 23.86
N PRO A 3 1.57 19.52 23.36
CA PRO A 3 0.67 20.61 23.69
C PRO A 3 -0.78 20.32 23.28
N ARG A 4 -1.74 20.72 24.12
CA ARG A 4 -3.18 20.62 23.78
C ARG A 4 -3.49 21.46 22.54
N GLY A 5 -4.26 20.91 21.61
CA GLY A 5 -4.56 21.48 20.30
C GLY A 5 -3.53 21.14 19.21
N SER A 6 -2.46 20.42 19.53
CA SER A 6 -1.52 19.93 18.51
C SER A 6 -2.18 18.93 17.57
N VAL A 7 -1.60 18.75 16.38
CA VAL A 7 -2.11 17.82 15.36
C VAL A 7 -1.07 16.76 15.03
N ILE A 8 -1.51 15.52 14.93
CA ILE A 8 -0.77 14.39 14.36
C ILE A 8 -1.43 14.00 13.04
N VAL A 9 -0.63 13.86 11.98
CA VAL A 9 -1.04 13.31 10.70
C VAL A 9 -0.29 12.00 10.50
N ASP A 10 -0.98 10.87 10.59
CA ASP A 10 -0.35 9.55 10.43
C ASP A 10 -0.60 9.01 9.02
N VAL A 11 0.36 9.23 8.12
CA VAL A 11 0.30 8.78 6.72
C VAL A 11 0.51 7.27 6.60
N SER A 12 1.10 6.63 7.61
CA SER A 12 1.35 5.18 7.62
C SER A 12 0.13 4.37 8.07
N ILE A 13 -1.02 5.01 8.26
CA ILE A 13 -2.24 4.38 8.77
C ILE A 13 -2.75 3.22 7.91
N ASP A 14 -2.47 3.25 6.60
CA ASP A 14 -2.79 2.16 5.66
C ASP A 14 -2.11 0.83 6.03
N GLN A 15 -1.06 0.87 6.87
CA GLN A 15 -0.33 -0.29 7.39
C GLN A 15 -0.42 -0.42 8.93
N GLY A 16 -1.44 0.19 9.54
CA GLY A 16 -1.68 0.14 10.98
C GLY A 16 -1.24 1.38 11.78
N GLY A 17 -0.47 2.28 11.17
CA GLY A 17 0.00 3.53 11.79
C GLY A 17 1.28 3.37 12.62
N CYS A 18 2.02 4.46 12.80
CA CYS A 18 3.30 4.48 13.53
C CYS A 18 3.18 5.14 14.92
N VAL A 19 2.05 5.77 15.21
CA VAL A 19 1.76 6.37 16.52
C VAL A 19 0.77 5.48 17.28
N ALA A 20 1.11 5.11 18.52
CA ALA A 20 0.31 4.18 19.33
C ALA A 20 -1.15 4.63 19.58
N THR A 21 -1.44 5.93 19.47
CA THR A 21 -2.79 6.49 19.61
C THR A 21 -3.55 6.62 18.30
N SER A 22 -2.93 6.29 17.15
CA SER A 22 -3.55 6.29 15.83
C SER A 22 -4.62 5.20 15.71
N ARG A 23 -5.73 5.55 15.07
CA ARG A 23 -6.74 4.61 14.57
C ARG A 23 -7.22 5.11 13.21
N PRO A 24 -7.55 4.24 12.25
CA PRO A 24 -8.04 4.66 10.95
C PRO A 24 -9.28 5.57 11.07
N THR A 25 -9.28 6.64 10.29
CA THR A 25 -10.42 7.53 10.07
C THR A 25 -10.83 7.51 8.59
N THR A 26 -11.95 8.15 8.26
CA THR A 26 -12.46 8.19 6.88
C THR A 26 -12.50 9.63 6.37
N HIS A 27 -12.62 9.82 5.06
CA HIS A 27 -12.78 11.17 4.49
C HIS A 27 -14.01 11.93 5.03
N THR A 28 -15.06 11.21 5.43
CA THR A 28 -16.29 11.81 5.99
C THR A 28 -16.19 12.16 7.48
N ASP A 29 -15.34 11.45 8.22
CA ASP A 29 -15.06 11.70 9.64
C ASP A 29 -13.53 11.64 9.86
N PRO A 30 -12.79 12.69 9.45
CA PRO A 30 -11.35 12.58 9.23
C PRO A 30 -10.49 12.72 10.48
N VAL A 31 -11.04 13.28 11.56
CA VAL A 31 -10.28 13.63 12.75
C VAL A 31 -10.93 13.19 14.06
N TYR A 32 -10.11 12.94 15.07
CA TYR A 32 -10.56 12.77 16.44
C TYR A 32 -9.54 13.35 17.44
N GLU A 33 -9.97 13.68 18.64
CA GLU A 33 -9.09 14.13 19.71
C GLU A 33 -8.75 12.98 20.67
N LYS A 34 -7.47 12.82 21.01
CA LYS A 34 -7.02 11.93 22.09
C LYS A 34 -5.94 12.63 22.92
N HIS A 35 -6.14 12.68 24.24
CA HIS A 35 -5.26 13.39 25.18
C HIS A 35 -5.00 14.86 24.83
N GLY A 36 -5.96 15.55 24.22
CA GLY A 36 -5.76 16.94 23.77
C GLY A 36 -5.07 17.09 22.42
N VAL A 37 -4.78 16.00 21.71
CA VAL A 37 -4.12 16.02 20.39
C VAL A 37 -5.09 15.55 19.32
N ILE A 38 -5.24 16.34 18.26
CA ILE A 38 -6.08 16.03 17.11
C ILE A 38 -5.30 15.06 16.21
N HIS A 39 -5.92 13.94 15.86
CA HIS A 39 -5.34 12.93 14.98
C HIS A 39 -6.07 12.97 13.64
N TYR A 40 -5.32 13.06 12.56
CA TYR A 40 -5.77 12.82 11.19
C TYR A 40 -5.12 11.53 10.69
N CYS A 41 -5.92 10.49 10.50
CA CYS A 41 -5.47 9.13 10.20
C CYS A 41 -6.30 8.55 9.05
N VAL A 42 -6.56 9.37 8.03
CA VAL A 42 -7.39 8.96 6.89
C VAL A 42 -6.58 8.05 5.97
N ALA A 43 -7.06 6.83 5.78
CA ALA A 43 -6.53 5.89 4.81
C ALA A 43 -6.79 6.39 3.38
N ASN A 44 -5.96 5.98 2.42
CA ASN A 44 -6.12 6.35 1.01
C ASN A 44 -6.30 7.88 0.80
N MET A 45 -5.38 8.68 1.35
CA MET A 45 -5.38 10.14 1.16
C MET A 45 -5.38 10.59 -0.32
N PRO A 46 -4.67 9.92 -1.25
CA PRO A 46 -4.71 10.28 -2.68
C PRO A 46 -6.11 10.18 -3.29
N GLY A 47 -7.02 9.40 -2.70
CA GLY A 47 -8.41 9.28 -3.11
C GLY A 47 -9.21 10.59 -3.02
N ALA A 48 -8.79 11.56 -2.19
CA ALA A 48 -9.41 12.88 -2.14
C ALA A 48 -9.14 13.74 -3.39
N TYR A 49 -8.12 13.38 -4.18
CA TYR A 49 -7.69 14.15 -5.37
C TYR A 49 -7.64 13.25 -6.62
N PRO A 50 -8.78 12.64 -7.02
CA PRO A 50 -8.81 11.53 -7.97
C PRO A 50 -8.20 11.87 -9.33
N ARG A 51 -8.40 13.11 -9.84
CA ARG A 51 -7.81 13.52 -11.12
C ARG A 51 -6.28 13.51 -11.09
N LEU A 52 -5.69 14.06 -10.03
CA LEU A 52 -4.23 14.15 -9.90
C LEU A 52 -3.62 12.79 -9.58
N SER A 53 -4.20 12.06 -8.62
CA SER A 53 -3.70 10.74 -8.23
C SER A 53 -3.81 9.71 -9.34
N THR A 54 -4.88 9.76 -10.15
CA THR A 54 -4.99 8.91 -11.35
C THR A 54 -3.87 9.20 -12.33
N LEU A 55 -3.66 10.48 -12.70
CA LEU A 55 -2.60 10.85 -13.63
C LEU A 55 -1.22 10.36 -13.12
N ALA A 56 -0.89 10.66 -11.87
CA ALA A 56 0.38 10.25 -11.25
C ALA A 56 0.57 8.72 -11.21
N LEU A 57 -0.47 7.96 -10.82
CA LEU A 57 -0.41 6.50 -10.80
C LEU A 57 -0.27 5.93 -12.20
N THR A 58 -1.06 6.42 -13.17
CA THR A 58 -1.02 5.93 -14.55
C THR A 58 0.31 6.24 -15.22
N GLU A 59 0.92 7.40 -14.97
CA GLU A 59 2.24 7.75 -15.51
C GLU A 59 3.32 6.75 -15.05
N ALA A 60 3.28 6.34 -13.78
CA ALA A 60 4.21 5.36 -13.23
C ALA A 60 3.93 3.92 -13.68
N THR A 61 2.66 3.55 -13.92
CA THR A 61 2.25 2.16 -14.16
C THR A 61 2.07 1.81 -15.64
N LEU A 62 1.81 2.79 -16.51
CA LEU A 62 1.51 2.56 -17.92
C LEU A 62 2.60 1.78 -18.67
N PRO A 63 3.91 2.02 -18.47
CA PRO A 63 4.95 1.22 -19.14
C PRO A 63 4.86 -0.28 -18.81
N TYR A 64 4.58 -0.62 -17.55
CA TYR A 64 4.41 -2.01 -17.10
C TYR A 64 3.16 -2.66 -17.69
N VAL A 65 2.06 -1.90 -17.79
CA VAL A 65 0.81 -2.36 -18.39
C VAL A 65 1.00 -2.67 -19.88
N ILE A 66 1.69 -1.79 -20.62
CA ILE A 66 1.99 -2.00 -22.04
C ILE A 66 2.85 -3.26 -22.22
N LYS A 67 3.93 -3.40 -21.44
CA LYS A 67 4.82 -4.57 -21.52
C LYS A 67 4.07 -5.88 -21.27
N LEU A 68 3.20 -5.92 -20.26
CA LEU A 68 2.34 -7.09 -19.99
C LEU A 68 1.34 -7.34 -21.13
N ALA A 69 0.80 -6.30 -21.76
CA ALA A 69 -0.14 -6.46 -22.86
C ALA A 69 0.52 -7.02 -24.13
N GLU A 70 1.77 -6.65 -24.39
CA GLU A 70 2.53 -7.09 -25.58
C GLU A 70 3.16 -8.48 -25.41
N GLU A 71 3.72 -8.76 -24.23
CA GLU A 71 4.54 -9.96 -23.99
C GLU A 71 3.86 -10.96 -23.05
N GLY A 72 2.81 -10.57 -22.33
CA GLY A 72 2.21 -11.39 -21.29
C GLY A 72 3.20 -11.67 -20.15
N VAL A 73 3.15 -12.89 -19.60
CA VAL A 73 3.98 -13.29 -18.44
C VAL A 73 5.48 -13.27 -18.77
N SER A 74 5.89 -13.37 -20.04
CA SER A 74 7.32 -13.29 -20.39
C SER A 74 7.93 -11.93 -20.09
N ALA A 75 7.13 -10.86 -20.01
CA ALA A 75 7.57 -9.52 -19.61
C ALA A 75 8.33 -9.48 -18.28
N LEU A 76 8.05 -10.45 -17.41
CA LEU A 76 8.62 -10.55 -16.06
C LEU A 76 10.00 -11.23 -16.06
N ARG A 77 10.33 -12.04 -17.08
CA ARG A 77 11.61 -12.79 -17.12
C ARG A 77 12.81 -11.87 -17.27
N ASP A 78 12.65 -10.82 -18.07
CA ASP A 78 13.73 -9.90 -18.41
C ASP A 78 13.82 -8.69 -17.47
N ASP A 79 12.91 -8.60 -16.48
CA ASP A 79 12.86 -7.51 -15.53
C ASP A 79 12.64 -8.05 -14.11
N ALA A 80 13.74 -8.27 -13.40
CA ALA A 80 13.72 -8.73 -12.02
C ALA A 80 12.95 -7.78 -11.09
N GLY A 81 12.96 -6.47 -11.37
CA GLY A 81 12.19 -5.48 -10.60
C GLY A 81 10.69 -5.68 -10.78
N PHE A 82 10.26 -5.93 -12.02
CA PHE A 82 8.87 -6.20 -12.34
C PHE A 82 8.41 -7.55 -11.78
N ALA A 83 9.25 -8.59 -11.86
CA ALA A 83 8.99 -9.91 -11.31
C ALA A 83 8.74 -9.89 -9.79
N MET A 84 9.40 -9.01 -9.03
CA MET A 84 9.15 -8.83 -7.60
C MET A 84 7.70 -8.38 -7.28
N GLY A 85 6.98 -7.83 -8.26
CA GLY A 85 5.57 -7.45 -8.10
C GLY A 85 4.59 -8.63 -8.07
N VAL A 86 5.03 -9.84 -8.47
CA VAL A 86 4.16 -11.02 -8.50
C VAL A 86 3.93 -11.52 -7.07
N ASN A 87 2.67 -11.49 -6.63
CA ASN A 87 2.28 -11.93 -5.29
C ASN A 87 1.80 -13.39 -5.25
N THR A 88 1.19 -13.85 -6.34
CA THR A 88 0.69 -15.23 -6.48
C THR A 88 0.87 -15.73 -7.91
N ALA A 89 1.27 -16.99 -8.07
CA ALA A 89 1.34 -17.66 -9.37
C ALA A 89 1.06 -19.16 -9.19
N GLU A 90 0.38 -19.77 -10.15
CA GLU A 90 0.16 -21.23 -10.21
C GLU A 90 -0.41 -21.85 -8.92
N GLY A 91 -1.23 -21.11 -8.17
CA GLY A 91 -1.81 -21.56 -6.90
C GLY A 91 -0.91 -21.39 -5.67
N HIS A 92 0.27 -20.79 -5.81
CA HIS A 92 1.22 -20.54 -4.74
C HIS A 92 1.38 -19.05 -4.41
N ILE A 93 1.85 -18.76 -3.20
CA ILE A 93 2.26 -17.41 -2.80
C ILE A 93 3.71 -17.22 -3.26
N THR A 94 3.98 -16.16 -4.01
CA THR A 94 5.33 -15.85 -4.53
C THR A 94 6.00 -14.67 -3.83
N CYS A 95 5.25 -13.94 -3.00
CA CYS A 95 5.78 -12.88 -2.14
C CYS A 95 6.04 -13.43 -0.73
N GLN A 96 7.31 -13.52 -0.33
CA GLN A 96 7.70 -14.06 0.99
C GLN A 96 7.06 -13.26 2.14
N ALA A 97 7.07 -11.93 2.07
CA ALA A 97 6.50 -11.07 3.11
C ALA A 97 5.00 -11.32 3.33
N VAL A 98 4.24 -11.61 2.26
CA VAL A 98 2.82 -11.99 2.35
C VAL A 98 2.67 -13.37 2.97
N ALA A 99 3.49 -14.35 2.58
CA ALA A 99 3.45 -15.68 3.17
C ALA A 99 3.73 -15.64 4.69
N ASP A 100 4.74 -14.88 5.12
CA ASP A 100 5.13 -14.76 6.52
C ASP A 100 4.05 -14.05 7.36
N SER A 101 3.53 -12.92 6.86
CA SER A 101 2.49 -12.16 7.56
C SER A 101 1.18 -12.93 7.75
N LEU A 102 0.88 -13.89 6.86
CA LEU A 102 -0.30 -14.74 6.94
C LEU A 102 -0.03 -16.09 7.65
N GLY A 103 1.21 -16.37 8.07
CA GLY A 103 1.57 -17.67 8.65
C GLY A 103 1.52 -18.84 7.66
N ARG A 104 1.68 -18.55 6.36
CA ARG A 104 1.57 -19.50 5.23
C ARG A 104 2.90 -19.75 4.53
N ALA A 105 4.01 -19.74 5.26
CA ALA A 105 5.35 -19.98 4.71
C ALA A 105 5.48 -21.31 3.95
N ALA A 106 4.70 -22.35 4.31
CA ALA A 106 4.67 -23.63 3.59
C ALA A 106 4.16 -23.51 2.13
N ASP A 107 3.31 -22.51 1.88
CA ASP A 107 2.69 -22.24 0.58
C ASP A 107 3.54 -21.32 -0.31
N PHE A 108 4.68 -20.85 0.21
CA PHE A 108 5.61 -20.00 -0.54
C PHE A 108 6.36 -20.80 -1.61
N ARG A 109 6.38 -20.27 -2.83
CA ARG A 109 7.22 -20.73 -3.94
C ARG A 109 7.78 -19.51 -4.64
N ALA A 110 9.10 -19.43 -4.79
CA ALA A 110 9.73 -18.32 -5.51
C ALA A 110 9.19 -18.26 -6.95
N PHE A 111 8.89 -17.05 -7.43
CA PHE A 111 8.57 -16.83 -8.82
C PHE A 111 9.85 -17.00 -9.65
N THR A 112 9.82 -17.89 -10.64
CA THR A 112 10.96 -18.25 -11.51
C THR A 112 10.60 -18.06 -12.97
#